data_AF-X1P816-F1
#
_entry.id   AF-X1P816-F1
#
_cell.length_a   1.000
_cell.length_b   1.000
_cell.length_c   1.000
_cell.angle_alpha   90.00
_cell.angle_beta   90.00
_cell.angle_gamma   90.00
#
_symmetry.space_group_name_H-M   'P 1'
#
loop_
_entity.id
_entity.type
_entity.pdbx_description
1 polymer ?
#
loop_
_entity_poly.entity_id
_entity_poly.type
_entity_poly.pdbx_seq_one_letter_code
_entity_poly.pdbx_strand_id
1 'polypeptide(L)'
;AIRDDARNIPQYLKEKTVTLAVTSPPYSKFLDKPRLNKSMRGNLRNNKHYRTVQQYSQDPNDIGTLEPITFSKALGEIYRGILPLLRPKAHCVININDLWWENKRIPTHVYIVEALTDVGYELRNILIWDRRNLVNRVGIFGWPN
;
A
#
# COMPACT_ATOMS: atom_id res chain seq x y z
N ALA A 1 5.29 0.43 -21.27
CA ALA A 1 4.44 0.12 -20.10
C ALA A 1 3.12 -0.45 -20.60
N ILE A 2 2.52 -1.40 -19.89
CA ILE A 2 1.20 -1.98 -20.22
C ILE A 2 0.15 -1.23 -19.40
N ARG A 3 -0.95 -0.81 -20.04
CA ARG A 3 -2.07 -0.12 -19.38
C ARG A 3 -3.25 -1.09 -19.31
N ASP A 4 -3.36 -1.80 -18.19
CA ASP A 4 -4.42 -2.77 -17.94
C ASP A 4 -4.59 -3.00 -16.43
N ASP A 5 -5.62 -3.75 -16.05
CA ASP A 5 -5.83 -4.23 -14.69
C ASP A 5 -4.71 -5.18 -14.26
N ALA A 6 -4.19 -5.01 -13.03
CA ALA A 6 -3.12 -5.85 -12.49
C ALA A 6 -3.51 -7.34 -12.42
N ARG A 7 -4.80 -7.67 -12.35
CA ARG A 7 -5.32 -9.05 -12.41
C ARG A 7 -4.99 -9.73 -13.75
N ASN A 8 -4.73 -8.95 -14.81
CA ASN A 8 -4.40 -9.45 -16.13
C ASN A 8 -2.88 -9.67 -16.34
N ILE A 9 -2.02 -9.36 -15.37
CA ILE A 9 -0.56 -9.57 -15.46
C ILE A 9 -0.18 -10.96 -16.03
N PRO A 10 -0.82 -12.08 -15.64
CA PRO A 10 -0.47 -13.41 -16.15
C PRO A 10 -0.64 -13.57 -17.67
N GLN A 11 -1.44 -12.72 -18.32
CA GLN A 11 -1.67 -12.76 -19.76
C GLN A 11 -0.47 -12.21 -20.56
N TYR A 12 0.41 -11.45 -19.90
CA TYR A 12 1.48 -10.69 -20.56
C TYR A 12 2.88 -11.28 -20.37
N LEU A 13 3.06 -12.19 -19.41
CA LEU A 13 4.36 -12.71 -19.01
C LEU A 13 4.37 -14.23 -19.05
N LYS A 14 5.50 -14.82 -19.44
CA LYS A 14 5.69 -16.27 -19.41
C LYS A 14 5.99 -16.73 -17.99
N GLU A 15 5.57 -17.93 -17.65
CA GLU A 15 5.91 -18.57 -16.38
C GLU A 15 7.42 -18.59 -16.14
N LYS A 16 7.82 -18.47 -14.86
CA LYS A 16 9.22 -18.56 -14.41
C LYS A 16 10.18 -17.65 -15.16
N THR A 17 9.74 -16.43 -15.52
CA THR A 17 10.59 -15.42 -16.17
C THR A 17 10.91 -14.21 -15.29
N VAL A 18 10.13 -13.97 -14.25
CA VAL A 18 10.26 -12.80 -13.37
C VAL A 18 11.18 -13.12 -12.20
N THR A 19 12.20 -12.30 -11.97
CA THR A 19 13.12 -12.43 -10.81
C THR A 19 12.71 -11.56 -9.62
N LEU A 20 12.05 -10.43 -9.88
CA LEU A 20 11.68 -9.47 -8.83
C LEU A 20 10.38 -8.76 -9.20
N ALA A 21 9.43 -8.72 -8.27
CA ALA A 21 8.23 -7.88 -8.35
C ALA A 21 8.28 -6.81 -7.26
N VAL A 22 8.38 -5.53 -7.63
CA VAL A 22 8.37 -4.40 -6.67
C VAL A 22 7.13 -3.57 -6.89
N THR A 23 6.40 -3.27 -5.82
CA THR A 23 5.20 -2.43 -5.92
C THR A 23 5.02 -1.55 -4.69
N SER A 24 4.26 -0.46 -4.86
CA SER A 24 3.58 0.23 -3.78
C SER A 24 2.10 0.28 -4.18
N PRO A 25 1.27 -0.62 -3.62
CA PRO A 25 -0.11 -0.78 -4.08
C PRO A 25 -0.93 0.46 -3.71
N PRO A 26 -2.06 0.72 -4.38
CA PRO A 26 -2.91 1.85 -4.04
C PRO A 26 -3.38 1.73 -2.59
N TYR A 27 -3.26 2.80 -1.81
CA TYR A 27 -3.56 2.76 -0.38
C TYR A 27 -5.05 2.60 -0.12
N SER A 28 -5.44 1.51 0.56
CA SER A 28 -6.81 1.25 1.05
C SER A 28 -7.37 2.42 1.87
N LYS A 29 -8.48 3.01 1.39
CA LYS A 29 -9.27 4.08 2.05
C LYS A 29 -8.45 5.22 2.66
N PHE A 30 -7.23 5.44 2.20
CA PHE A 30 -6.34 6.44 2.79
C PHE A 30 -6.54 7.82 2.14
N LEU A 31 -6.94 7.83 0.86
CA LEU A 31 -6.99 9.02 0.02
C LEU A 31 -8.42 9.44 -0.35
N ASP A 32 -9.42 8.69 0.13
CA ASP A 32 -10.85 8.93 -0.09
C ASP A 32 -11.40 10.12 0.73
N LYS A 33 -10.62 10.62 1.69
CA LYS A 33 -10.99 11.73 2.57
C LYS A 33 -10.15 12.99 2.34
N PRO A 34 -10.74 14.17 2.63
CA PRO A 34 -10.01 15.43 2.64
C PRO A 34 -8.77 15.35 3.54
N ARG A 35 -7.60 15.59 2.97
CA ARG A 35 -6.35 15.53 3.71
C ARG A 35 -6.27 16.67 4.73
N LEU A 36 -6.17 16.31 6.01
CA LEU A 36 -6.12 17.29 7.11
C LEU A 36 -4.69 17.73 7.50
N ASN A 37 -3.67 17.17 6.82
CA ASN A 37 -2.25 17.44 7.08
C ASN A 37 -1.89 17.40 8.57
N LYS A 38 -2.48 16.46 9.34
CA LYS A 38 -2.27 16.35 10.80
C LYS A 38 -0.79 16.13 11.17
N SER A 39 0.02 15.64 10.24
CA SER A 39 1.46 15.46 10.37
C SER A 39 2.30 16.69 9.98
N MET A 40 1.68 17.82 9.64
CA MET A 40 2.36 19.07 9.32
C MET A 40 2.02 20.10 10.41
N ARG A 41 3.04 20.77 10.95
CA ARG A 41 2.90 21.73 12.06
C ARG A 41 2.84 23.17 11.56
N GLY A 42 2.13 24.03 12.29
CA GLY A 42 2.04 25.47 12.03
C GLY A 42 1.51 25.82 10.64
N ASN A 43 2.11 26.83 10.02
CA ASN A 43 1.74 27.34 8.69
C ASN A 43 1.92 26.32 7.55
N LEU A 44 2.76 25.29 7.73
CA LEU A 44 2.97 24.23 6.73
C LEU A 44 1.72 23.36 6.52
N ARG A 45 0.77 23.38 7.45
CA ARG A 45 -0.47 22.59 7.39
C ARG A 45 -1.40 23.02 6.25
N ASN A 46 -1.41 24.32 5.91
CA ASN A 46 -2.25 24.89 4.86
C ASN A 46 -1.50 24.89 3.52
N ASN A 47 -1.30 23.69 2.95
CA ASN A 47 -0.74 23.54 1.60
C ASN A 47 -1.85 23.34 0.56
N LYS A 48 -1.48 23.27 -0.73
CA LYS A 48 -2.41 23.06 -1.86
C LYS A 48 -3.26 21.77 -1.78
N HIS A 49 -2.89 20.85 -0.90
CA HIS A 49 -3.57 19.58 -0.71
C HIS A 49 -4.41 19.54 0.58
N TYR A 50 -4.42 20.62 1.36
CA TYR A 50 -5.24 20.70 2.56
C TYR A 50 -6.71 20.70 2.16
N ARG A 51 -7.50 19.83 2.79
CA ARG A 51 -8.93 19.61 2.52
C ARG A 51 -9.27 19.11 1.10
N THR A 52 -8.30 18.64 0.33
CA THR A 52 -8.55 17.99 -0.97
C THR A 52 -8.57 16.47 -0.81
N VAL A 53 -9.47 15.80 -1.54
CA VAL A 53 -9.46 14.34 -1.74
C VAL A 53 -8.38 14.03 -2.78
N GLN A 54 -7.58 12.99 -2.55
CA GLN A 54 -6.44 12.62 -3.42
C GLN A 54 -6.55 11.21 -3.98
N GLN A 55 -7.77 10.65 -4.00
CA GLN A 55 -8.00 9.30 -4.48
C GLN A 55 -7.47 9.15 -5.91
N TYR A 56 -6.70 8.09 -6.14
CA TYR A 56 -6.04 7.84 -7.42
C TYR A 56 -7.02 7.54 -8.56
N SER A 57 -8.18 6.95 -8.23
CA SER A 57 -9.18 6.55 -9.22
C SER A 57 -10.60 6.63 -8.65
N GLN A 58 -11.58 6.71 -9.55
CA GLN A 58 -13.01 6.49 -9.27
C GLN A 58 -13.50 5.16 -9.86
N ASP A 59 -12.58 4.35 -10.40
CA ASP A 59 -12.90 3.04 -10.96
C ASP A 59 -13.42 2.11 -9.85
N PRO A 60 -14.59 1.48 -10.03
CA PRO A 60 -15.14 0.55 -9.04
C PRO A 60 -14.23 -0.68 -8.79
N ASN A 61 -13.32 -0.99 -9.73
CA ASN A 61 -12.36 -2.08 -9.61
C ASN A 61 -11.06 -1.67 -8.90
N ASP A 62 -10.90 -0.38 -8.56
CA ASP A 62 -9.74 0.12 -7.81
C ASP A 62 -9.75 -0.45 -6.39
N ILE A 63 -8.83 -1.38 -6.15
CA ILE A 63 -8.67 -2.00 -4.84
C ILE A 63 -8.31 -0.97 -3.75
N GLY A 64 -7.77 0.21 -4.11
CA GLY A 64 -7.48 1.30 -3.19
C GLY A 64 -8.72 1.89 -2.51
N THR A 65 -9.93 1.60 -3.02
CA THR A 65 -11.19 2.01 -2.39
C THR A 65 -11.69 1.01 -1.34
N LEU A 66 -11.13 -0.21 -1.31
CA LEU A 66 -11.55 -1.28 -0.43
C LEU A 66 -11.08 -1.05 1.01
N GLU A 67 -11.81 -1.60 1.98
CA GLU A 67 -11.38 -1.66 3.38
C GLU A 67 -10.10 -2.50 3.55
N PRO A 68 -9.26 -2.26 4.58
CA PRO A 68 -7.90 -2.80 4.66
C PRO A 68 -7.80 -4.32 4.53
N ILE A 69 -8.69 -5.07 5.17
CA ILE A 69 -8.68 -6.55 5.12
C ILE A 69 -9.08 -7.03 3.72
N THR A 70 -10.14 -6.45 3.15
CA THR A 70 -10.62 -6.79 1.80
C THR A 70 -9.60 -6.40 0.74
N PHE A 71 -8.94 -5.25 0.91
CA PHE A 71 -7.82 -4.80 0.11
C PHE A 71 -6.66 -5.81 0.13
N SER A 72 -6.24 -6.26 1.32
CA SER A 72 -5.14 -7.23 1.43
C SER A 72 -5.47 -8.54 0.74
N LYS A 73 -6.71 -9.03 0.88
CA LYS A 73 -7.19 -10.22 0.14
C LYS A 73 -7.15 -10.01 -1.37
N ALA A 74 -7.69 -8.88 -1.87
CA ALA A 74 -7.66 -8.54 -3.29
C ALA A 74 -6.22 -8.42 -3.83
N LEU A 75 -5.29 -7.90 -3.03
CA LEU A 75 -3.87 -7.87 -3.35
C LEU A 75 -3.30 -9.29 -3.41
N GLY A 76 -3.64 -10.15 -2.45
CA GLY A 76 -3.31 -11.58 -2.46
C GLY A 76 -3.77 -12.28 -3.75
N GLU A 77 -4.99 -12.00 -4.23
CA GLU A 77 -5.50 -12.54 -5.51
C GLU A 77 -4.60 -12.17 -6.71
N ILE A 78 -4.20 -10.90 -6.79
CA ILE A 78 -3.28 -10.41 -7.84
C ILE A 78 -1.94 -11.14 -7.72
N TYR A 79 -1.40 -11.24 -6.50
CA TYR A 79 -0.13 -11.90 -6.25
C TYR A 79 -0.16 -13.41 -6.51
N ARG A 80 -1.32 -14.07 -6.35
CA ARG A 80 -1.49 -15.46 -6.77
C ARG A 80 -1.29 -15.64 -8.26
N GLY A 81 -1.82 -14.71 -9.07
CA GLY A 81 -1.56 -14.70 -10.51
C GLY A 81 -0.10 -14.44 -10.86
N ILE A 82 0.60 -13.63 -10.06
CA ILE A 82 2.03 -13.34 -10.26
C ILE A 82 2.92 -14.54 -9.89
N LEU A 83 2.51 -15.37 -8.92
CA LEU A 83 3.36 -16.42 -8.36
C LEU A 83 3.92 -17.41 -9.40
N PRO A 84 3.15 -17.96 -10.36
CA PRO A 84 3.68 -18.82 -11.43
C PRO A 84 4.68 -18.14 -12.37
N LEU A 85 4.64 -16.81 -12.46
CA LEU A 85 5.53 -16.01 -13.30
C LEU A 85 6.93 -15.89 -12.69
N LEU A 86 7.04 -16.11 -11.38
CA LEU A 86 8.28 -15.99 -10.62
C LEU A 86 9.21 -17.17 -10.87
N ARG A 87 10.50 -16.87 -11.03
CA ARG A 87 11.57 -17.87 -11.03
C ARG A 87 11.73 -18.49 -9.64
N PRO A 88 12.29 -19.71 -9.53
CA PRO A 88 12.75 -20.23 -8.25
C PRO A 88 13.66 -19.21 -7.54
N LYS A 89 13.42 -18.97 -6.26
CA LYS A 89 14.14 -17.97 -5.43
C LYS A 89 13.96 -16.50 -5.87
N ALA A 90 12.97 -16.19 -6.71
CA ALA A 90 12.58 -14.82 -6.96
C ALA A 90 11.95 -14.18 -5.70
N HIS A 91 11.87 -12.87 -5.71
CA HIS A 91 11.32 -12.10 -4.59
C HIS A 91 10.20 -11.17 -5.03
N CYS A 92 9.32 -10.84 -4.08
CA CYS A 92 8.48 -9.67 -4.21
C CYS A 92 8.74 -8.70 -3.05
N VAL A 93 8.58 -7.40 -3.31
CA VAL A 93 8.77 -6.32 -2.35
C VAL A 93 7.55 -5.40 -2.44
N ILE A 94 6.83 -5.26 -1.34
CA ILE A 94 5.64 -4.43 -1.24
C ILE A 94 5.92 -3.29 -0.27
N ASN A 95 5.97 -2.07 -0.78
CA ASN A 95 6.10 -0.86 0.02
C ASN A 95 4.72 -0.35 0.44
N ILE A 96 4.41 -0.48 1.72
CA ILE A 96 3.11 -0.09 2.30
C ILE A 96 3.30 0.68 3.60
N ASN A 97 2.26 1.40 4.01
CA ASN A 97 2.17 2.00 5.32
C ASN A 97 0.92 1.51 6.03
N ASP A 98 1.02 1.39 7.35
CA ASP A 98 -0.14 1.14 8.18
C ASP A 98 -1.10 2.32 8.17
N LEU A 99 -2.38 1.99 8.10
CA LEU A 99 -3.45 2.95 8.11
C LEU A 99 -3.71 3.43 9.55
N TRP A 100 -3.81 4.75 9.72
CA TRP A 100 -4.39 5.35 10.92
C TRP A 100 -5.79 5.83 10.60
N TRP A 101 -6.79 5.17 11.18
CA TRP A 101 -8.19 5.43 10.87
C TRP A 101 -9.02 5.45 12.15
N GLU A 102 -9.91 6.43 12.29
CA GLU A 102 -10.84 6.53 13.43
C GLU A 102 -10.18 6.33 14.80
N ASN A 103 -9.00 6.96 14.99
CA ASN A 103 -8.17 6.85 16.20
C ASN A 103 -7.68 5.44 16.52
N LYS A 104 -7.63 4.56 15.52
CA LYS A 104 -7.09 3.21 15.61
C LYS A 104 -5.95 3.05 14.61
N ARG A 105 -4.94 2.29 15.02
CA ARG A 105 -3.90 1.78 14.12
C ARG A 105 -4.42 0.50 13.48
N ILE A 106 -4.43 0.46 12.16
CA ILE A 106 -4.75 -0.72 11.38
C ILE A 106 -3.43 -1.23 10.79
N PRO A 107 -2.94 -2.40 11.21
CA PRO A 107 -1.65 -2.94 10.78
C PRO A 107 -1.76 -3.55 9.37
N THR A 108 -2.00 -2.71 8.37
CA THR A 108 -2.20 -3.12 6.97
C THR A 108 -1.07 -4.00 6.46
N HIS A 109 0.19 -3.73 6.85
CA HIS A 109 1.32 -4.58 6.44
C HIS A 109 1.16 -6.04 6.90
N VAL A 110 0.62 -6.28 8.10
CA VAL A 110 0.39 -7.65 8.64
C VAL A 110 -0.67 -8.36 7.80
N TYR A 111 -1.79 -7.72 7.51
CA TYR A 111 -2.84 -8.32 6.69
C TYR A 111 -2.36 -8.66 5.28
N ILE A 112 -1.46 -7.85 4.70
CA ILE A 112 -0.84 -8.15 3.41
C ILE A 112 0.08 -9.38 3.53
N VAL A 113 0.89 -9.47 4.58
CA VAL A 113 1.73 -10.65 4.84
C VAL A 113 0.88 -11.91 4.93
N GLU A 114 -0.22 -11.87 5.69
CA GLU A 114 -1.16 -12.98 5.82
C GLU A 114 -1.75 -13.35 4.45
N ALA A 115 -2.31 -12.39 3.72
CA ALA A 115 -2.92 -12.64 2.42
C ALA A 115 -1.94 -13.17 1.37
N LEU A 116 -0.67 -12.74 1.40
CA LEU A 116 0.37 -13.30 0.52
C LEU A 116 0.78 -14.71 0.94
N THR A 117 0.86 -14.97 2.25
CA THR A 117 1.20 -16.30 2.76
C THR A 117 0.13 -17.31 2.40
N ASP A 118 -1.15 -16.93 2.51
CA ASP A 118 -2.30 -17.76 2.14
C ASP A 118 -2.29 -18.19 0.66
N VAL A 119 -1.65 -17.41 -0.22
CA VAL A 119 -1.54 -17.72 -1.66
C VAL A 119 -0.19 -18.33 -2.06
N GLY A 120 0.65 -18.69 -1.09
CA GLY A 120 1.87 -19.47 -1.30
C GLY A 120 3.19 -18.69 -1.28
N TYR A 121 3.18 -17.43 -0.85
CA TYR A 121 4.42 -16.69 -0.59
C TYR A 121 4.95 -16.96 0.82
N GLU A 122 6.21 -16.59 1.06
CA GLU A 122 6.86 -16.67 2.36
C GLU A 122 7.40 -15.29 2.74
N LEU A 123 7.13 -14.85 3.98
CA LEU A 123 7.75 -13.65 4.52
C LEU A 123 9.23 -13.91 4.80
N ARG A 124 10.11 -13.27 4.02
CA ARG A 124 11.57 -13.36 4.22
C ARG A 124 12.12 -12.30 5.16
N ASN A 125 11.66 -11.06 5.02
CA ASN A 125 12.17 -9.94 5.81
C ASN A 125 11.20 -8.75 5.77
N ILE A 126 11.31 -7.86 6.74
CA ILE A 126 10.63 -6.56 6.76
C ILE A 126 11.69 -5.47 6.83
N LEU A 127 11.70 -4.59 5.83
CA LEU A 127 12.56 -3.41 5.80
C LEU A 127 11.76 -2.21 6.32
N ILE A 128 12.24 -1.59 7.39
CA ILE A 128 11.60 -0.40 7.96
C ILE A 128 12.11 0.84 7.23
N TRP A 129 11.24 1.45 6.44
CA TRP A 129 11.52 2.76 5.86
C TRP A 129 11.20 3.86 6.88
N ASP A 130 12.23 4.40 7.51
CA ASP A 130 12.10 5.57 8.38
C ASP A 130 11.81 6.83 7.56
N ARG A 131 10.59 7.34 7.68
CA ARG A 131 10.11 8.53 6.97
C ARG A 131 10.03 9.79 7.84
N ARG A 132 10.65 9.81 9.03
CA ARG A 132 10.62 10.99 9.93
C ARG A 132 11.15 12.28 9.29
N ASN A 133 12.05 12.14 8.32
CA ASN A 133 12.54 13.27 7.52
C ASN A 133 11.50 13.82 6.52
N LEU A 134 10.52 13.02 6.13
CA LEU A 134 9.45 13.35 5.17
C LEU A 134 8.13 13.71 5.86
N VAL A 135 7.81 13.06 6.97
CA VAL A 135 6.56 13.19 7.72
C VAL A 135 6.85 13.23 9.22
N ASN A 136 6.60 14.39 9.85
CA ASN A 136 6.84 14.69 11.26
C ASN A 136 8.28 14.41 11.77
N ARG A 137 8.92 15.45 12.35
CA ARG A 137 9.96 15.25 13.35
C ARG A 137 9.33 14.65 14.61
N VAL A 138 10.12 13.95 15.44
CA VAL A 138 9.64 13.39 16.71
C VAL A 138 8.99 14.52 17.52
N GLY A 139 7.75 14.31 17.96
CA GLY A 139 6.99 15.31 18.67
C GLY A 139 6.16 14.64 19.74
N ILE A 140 6.31 15.11 20.98
CA ILE A 140 5.55 14.63 22.12
C ILE A 140 4.06 14.89 21.85
N PHE A 141 3.21 13.87 22.03
CA PHE A 141 1.76 14.05 22.04
C PHE A 141 1.40 15.09 23.10
N GLY A 142 0.80 16.22 22.72
CA GLY A 142 0.44 17.29 23.64
C GLY A 142 1.31 18.55 23.59
N TRP A 143 2.30 18.65 22.69
CA TRP A 143 2.93 19.94 22.40
C TRP A 143 1.87 20.93 21.87
N PRO A 144 1.85 22.21 22.32
CA PRO A 144 0.84 23.18 21.88
C PRO A 144 0.80 23.27 20.35
N ASN A 145 -0.41 23.19 19.80
CA ASN A 145 -0.65 23.47 18.37
C ASN A 145 -0.73 24.98 18.13
#